data_AF-A0A7Z8E195-F1
#
_entry.id   AF-A0A7Z8E195-F1
#
_cell.length_a   1.000
_cell.length_b   1.000
_cell.length_c   1.000
_cell.angle_alpha   90.00
_cell.angle_beta   90.00
_cell.angle_gamma   90.00
#
_symmetry.space_group_name_H-M   'P 1'
#
loop_
_entity.id
_entity.type
_entity.pdbx_description
1 polymer ?
#
loop_
_entity_poly.entity_id
_entity_poly.type
_entity_poly.pdbx_seq_one_letter_code
_entity_poly.pdbx_strand_id
1 'polypeptide(L)'
;LIIYYIVRFKMQSIIKSQALKHIHDEHHPVKIFVAPTMKFMKWRVEIHTENYDYVGRAYGRNITFSDKVKRQQFSPDTLLWQIKSNPEIRTFLKFSSIYRWQIRKLDDQTTEIRLIDLRYLNKGHYSF
;
A
#
# COMPACT_ATOMS: atom_id res chain seq x y z
N LEU A 1 7.01 2.29 29.16
CA LEU A 1 7.29 2.18 27.70
C LEU A 1 7.38 0.72 27.22
N ILE A 2 8.09 -0.18 27.91
CA ILE A 2 8.28 -1.58 27.47
C ILE A 2 6.96 -2.35 27.27
N ILE A 3 6.08 -2.37 28.28
CA ILE A 3 4.79 -3.07 28.22
C ILE A 3 3.94 -2.60 27.04
N TYR A 4 3.92 -1.29 26.78
CA TYR A 4 3.21 -0.71 25.64
C TYR A 4 3.65 -1.32 24.31
N TYR A 5 4.96 -1.41 24.06
CA TYR A 5 5.48 -1.99 22.83
C TYR A 5 5.23 -3.50 22.75
N ILE A 6 5.32 -4.23 23.87
CA ILE A 6 4.96 -5.67 23.91
C ILE A 6 3.51 -5.87 23.45
N VAL A 7 2.57 -5.08 23.97
CA VAL A 7 1.16 -5.14 23.58
C VAL A 7 1.00 -4.78 22.10
N ARG A 8 1.68 -3.73 21.62
CA ARG A 8 1.62 -3.33 20.20
C ARG A 8 2.13 -4.41 19.27
N PHE A 9 3.24 -5.08 19.57
CA PHE A 9 3.74 -6.20 18.78
C PHE A 9 2.77 -7.38 18.76
N LYS A 10 2.17 -7.74 19.90
CA LYS A 10 1.14 -8.79 19.97
C LYS A 10 -0.07 -8.45 19.11
N MET A 11 -0.58 -7.22 19.20
CA MET A 11 -1.71 -6.75 18.36
C MET A 11 -1.37 -6.79 16.87
N GLN A 12 -0.19 -6.30 16.48
CA GLN A 12 0.27 -6.31 15.10
C GLN A 12 0.30 -7.74 14.54
N SER A 13 0.80 -8.70 15.31
CA SER A 13 0.83 -10.12 14.93
C SER A 13 -0.58 -10.72 14.73
N ILE A 14 -1.51 -10.42 15.65
CA ILE A 14 -2.91 -10.86 15.55
C ILE A 14 -3.57 -10.30 14.29
N ILE A 15 -3.42 -9.00 14.03
CA ILE A 15 -4.00 -8.35 12.85
C ILE A 15 -3.39 -8.93 11.57
N LYS A 16 -2.08 -9.15 11.55
CA LYS A 16 -1.39 -9.77 10.41
C LYS A 16 -1.96 -11.16 10.10
N SER A 17 -2.15 -12.00 11.12
CA SER A 17 -2.73 -13.33 10.96
C SER A 17 -4.17 -13.28 10.43
N GLN A 18 -5.00 -12.39 10.96
CA GLN A 18 -6.39 -12.24 10.53
C GLN A 18 -6.51 -11.73 9.10
N ALA A 19 -5.68 -10.75 8.73
CA ALA A 19 -5.71 -10.17 7.39
C ALA A 19 -5.23 -11.20 6.34
N LEU A 20 -4.24 -12.04 6.68
CA LEU A 20 -3.86 -13.16 5.83
C LEU A 20 -5.01 -14.13 5.61
N LYS A 21 -5.70 -14.55 6.68
CA LYS A 21 -6.87 -15.45 6.57
C LYS A 21 -7.97 -14.88 5.67
N HIS A 22 -8.23 -13.57 5.75
CA HIS A 22 -9.29 -12.94 4.96
C HIS A 22 -9.02 -12.94 3.45
N ILE A 23 -7.74 -12.97 3.03
CA ILE A 23 -7.36 -12.91 1.61
C ILE A 23 -6.92 -14.25 1.05
N HIS A 24 -6.43 -15.17 1.90
CA HIS A 24 -5.83 -16.44 1.47
C HIS A 24 -6.79 -17.31 0.63
N ASP A 25 -8.10 -17.23 0.89
CA ASP A 25 -9.10 -18.02 0.18
C ASP A 25 -9.32 -17.54 -1.27
N GLU A 26 -9.00 -16.28 -1.58
CA GLU A 26 -9.24 -15.70 -2.91
C GLU A 26 -7.95 -15.41 -3.69
N HIS A 27 -6.85 -15.04 -3.01
CA HIS A 27 -5.62 -14.59 -3.66
C HIS A 27 -4.39 -14.95 -2.82
N HIS A 28 -3.31 -15.37 -3.46
CA HIS A 28 -2.04 -15.65 -2.76
C HIS A 28 -1.37 -14.35 -2.28
N PRO A 29 -1.23 -14.14 -0.95
CA PRO A 29 -0.58 -12.94 -0.42
C PRO A 29 0.94 -13.07 -0.50
N VAL A 30 1.58 -12.15 -1.21
CA VAL A 30 3.04 -12.05 -1.36
C VAL A 30 3.65 -11.29 -0.18
N LYS A 31 3.00 -10.20 0.23
CA LYS A 31 3.50 -9.34 1.31
C LYS A 31 2.35 -8.71 2.07
N ILE A 32 2.54 -8.56 3.37
CA ILE A 32 1.58 -7.89 4.25
C ILE A 32 2.29 -6.86 5.10
N PHE A 33 1.72 -5.66 5.14
CA PHE A 33 2.16 -4.58 5.99
C PHE A 33 1.05 -4.21 6.96
N VAL A 34 1.38 -4.21 8.25
CA VAL A 34 0.49 -3.77 9.31
C VAL A 34 1.21 -2.68 10.08
N ALA A 35 0.73 -1.45 9.96
CA ALA A 35 1.39 -0.29 10.54
C ALA A 35 0.55 0.33 11.67
N PRO A 36 1.16 0.64 12.82
CA PRO A 36 0.51 1.34 13.91
C PRO A 36 0.05 2.75 13.48
N THR A 37 -1.01 3.26 14.09
CA THR A 37 -1.37 4.69 14.04
C THR A 37 -1.29 5.33 15.42
N MET A 38 -1.44 6.66 15.48
CA MET A 38 -1.57 7.42 16.74
C MET A 38 -2.76 6.94 17.58
N LYS A 39 -3.85 6.50 16.96
CA LYS A 39 -5.00 5.91 17.67
C LYS A 39 -4.69 4.45 17.99
N PHE A 40 -4.66 4.09 19.27
CA PHE A 40 -4.17 2.79 19.74
C PHE A 40 -4.84 1.57 19.08
N MET A 41 -6.16 1.60 18.91
CA MET A 41 -6.92 0.50 18.29
C MET A 41 -6.93 0.56 16.76
N LYS A 42 -6.46 1.65 16.15
CA LYS A 42 -6.50 1.81 14.69
C LYS A 42 -5.16 1.44 14.08
N TRP A 43 -5.21 0.57 13.09
CA TRP A 43 -4.06 0.08 12.35
C TRP A 43 -4.30 0.25 10.86
N ARG A 44 -3.23 0.50 10.11
CA ARG A 44 -3.24 0.42 8.65
C ARG A 44 -2.85 -0.99 8.25
N VAL A 45 -3.58 -1.56 7.31
CA VAL A 45 -3.38 -2.92 6.82
C VAL A 45 -3.30 -2.86 5.30
N GLU A 46 -2.20 -3.35 4.76
CA GLU A 46 -1.94 -3.39 3.33
C GLU A 46 -1.50 -4.79 2.96
N ILE A 47 -2.07 -5.35 1.90
CA ILE A 47 -1.73 -6.70 1.42
C ILE A 47 -1.43 -6.63 -0.06
N HIS A 48 -0.24 -7.10 -0.42
CA HIS A 48 0.16 -7.32 -1.79
C HIS A 48 -0.12 -8.77 -2.13
N THR A 49 -0.85 -8.97 -3.22
CA THR A 49 -1.01 -10.26 -3.86
C THR A 49 -0.27 -10.26 -5.20
N GLU A 50 -0.37 -11.35 -5.93
CA GLU A 50 0.19 -11.44 -7.28
C GLU A 50 -0.46 -10.43 -8.23
N ASN A 51 -1.78 -10.25 -8.13
CA ASN A 51 -2.58 -9.49 -9.10
C ASN A 51 -3.20 -8.20 -8.54
N TYR A 52 -3.33 -8.08 -7.22
CA TYR A 52 -4.02 -6.97 -6.57
C TYR A 52 -3.29 -6.49 -5.32
N ASP A 53 -3.43 -5.19 -5.07
CA ASP A 53 -3.00 -4.52 -3.86
C ASP A 53 -4.23 -4.07 -3.07
N TYR A 54 -4.34 -4.54 -1.84
CA TYR A 54 -5.45 -4.28 -0.94
C TYR A 54 -5.04 -3.24 0.11
N VAL A 55 -5.82 -2.18 0.25
CA VAL A 55 -5.59 -1.12 1.22
C VAL A 55 -6.75 -1.08 2.20
N GLY A 56 -6.44 -1.17 3.49
CA GLY A 56 -7.45 -1.27 4.52
C GLY A 56 -7.00 -0.72 5.86
N ARG A 57 -7.93 -0.81 6.80
CA ARG A 57 -7.72 -0.42 8.19
C ARG A 57 -8.26 -1.50 9.09
N ALA A 58 -7.58 -1.71 10.20
CA ALA A 58 -8.10 -2.50 11.31
C ALA A 58 -8.50 -1.58 12.46
N TYR A 59 -9.66 -1.86 13.05
CA TYR A 59 -10.04 -1.35 14.36
C TYR A 59 -10.09 -2.53 15.34
N GLY A 60 -9.08 -2.62 16.20
CA GLY A 60 -8.84 -3.81 17.02
C GLY A 60 -8.53 -5.02 16.12
N ARG A 61 -9.48 -5.96 16.04
CA ARG A 61 -9.41 -7.18 15.21
C ARG A 61 -10.27 -7.11 13.94
N ASN A 62 -11.10 -6.09 13.81
CA ASN A 62 -11.99 -5.97 12.65
C ASN A 62 -11.24 -5.27 11.53
N ILE A 63 -11.02 -5.98 10.43
CA ILE A 63 -10.31 -5.47 9.25
C ILE A 63 -11.34 -5.10 8.20
N THR A 64 -11.17 -3.92 7.61
CA THR A 64 -11.98 -3.46 6.48
C THR A 64 -11.06 -2.97 5.38
N PHE A 65 -11.15 -3.58 4.21
CA PHE A 65 -10.46 -3.13 3.01
C PHE A 65 -11.29 -2.03 2.36
N SER A 66 -10.68 -0.85 2.20
CA SER A 66 -11.32 0.33 1.61
C SER A 66 -11.07 0.44 0.11
N ASP A 67 -9.99 -0.16 -0.39
CA ASP A 67 -9.68 -0.18 -1.81
C ASP A 67 -9.00 -1.50 -2.21
N LYS A 68 -9.24 -1.90 -3.47
CA LYS A 68 -8.62 -3.04 -4.15
C LYS A 68 -8.16 -2.56 -5.52
N VAL A 69 -6.86 -2.42 -5.67
CA VAL A 69 -6.26 -1.89 -6.90
C VAL A 69 -5.58 -3.02 -7.65
N LYS A 70 -5.76 -3.08 -8.98
CA LYS A 70 -5.01 -4.03 -9.81
C LYS A 70 -3.54 -3.66 -9.80
N ARG A 71 -2.69 -4.64 -9.49
CA ARG A 71 -1.25 -4.45 -9.39
C ARG A 71 -0.67 -4.10 -10.76
N GLN A 72 0.12 -3.04 -10.79
CA GLN A 72 0.91 -2.67 -11.96
C GLN A 72 2.30 -3.28 -11.82
N GLN A 73 2.74 -4.04 -12.83
CA GLN A 73 4.06 -4.64 -12.82
C GLN A 73 5.11 -3.57 -13.11
N PHE A 74 6.08 -3.42 -12.21
CA PHE A 74 7.23 -2.55 -12.43
C PHE A 74 8.28 -3.33 -13.25
N SER A 75 8.07 -3.39 -14.57
CA SER A 75 8.92 -4.15 -15.51
C SER A 75 9.70 -3.22 -16.45
N PRO A 76 10.78 -3.72 -17.10
CA PRO A 76 11.59 -2.96 -18.04
C PRO A 76 10.83 -2.24 -19.15
N ASP A 77 9.69 -2.79 -19.57
CA ASP A 77 8.88 -2.28 -20.67
C ASP A 77 7.99 -1.09 -20.25
N THR A 78 7.93 -0.79 -18.95
CA THR A 78 7.11 0.33 -18.44
C THR A 78 7.87 1.65 -18.51
N LEU A 79 7.16 2.73 -18.85
CA LEU A 79 7.72 4.09 -18.85
C LEU A 79 8.33 4.46 -17.49
N LEU A 80 7.69 4.05 -16.40
CA LEU A 80 8.19 4.30 -15.04
C LEU A 80 9.56 3.66 -14.81
N TRP A 81 9.82 2.47 -15.38
CA TRP A 81 11.13 1.83 -15.28
C TRP A 81 12.22 2.60 -16.02
N GLN A 82 11.91 3.14 -17.19
CA GLN A 82 12.86 3.89 -18.00
C GLN A 82 13.36 5.14 -17.28
N ILE A 83 12.49 5.77 -16.50
CA ILE A 83 12.79 7.02 -15.77
C ILE A 83 13.16 6.80 -14.30
N LYS A 84 13.19 5.55 -13.81
CA LYS A 84 13.40 5.24 -12.38
C LYS A 84 14.70 5.77 -11.79
N SER A 85 15.69 6.06 -12.63
CA SER A 85 17.01 6.59 -12.23
C SER A 85 16.96 8.06 -11.84
N ASN A 86 15.90 8.78 -12.24
CA ASN A 86 15.66 10.15 -11.82
C ASN A 86 15.62 10.23 -10.27
N PRO A 87 16.31 11.21 -9.63
CA PRO A 87 16.42 11.29 -8.18
C PRO A 87 15.08 11.40 -7.45
N GLU A 88 14.13 12.16 -7.97
CA GLU A 88 12.82 12.39 -7.37
C GLU A 88 11.99 11.10 -7.40
N ILE A 89 11.95 10.43 -8.56
CA ILE A 89 11.25 9.15 -8.74
C ILE A 89 11.88 8.07 -7.88
N ARG A 90 13.21 7.95 -7.90
CA ARG A 90 13.94 7.00 -7.05
C ARG A 90 13.64 7.24 -5.57
N THR A 91 13.53 8.49 -5.15
CA THR A 91 13.20 8.85 -3.76
C THR A 91 11.79 8.41 -3.42
N PHE A 92 10.82 8.67 -4.30
CA PHE A 92 9.44 8.19 -4.13
C PHE A 92 9.38 6.66 -4.01
N LEU A 93 10.02 5.94 -4.93
CA LEU A 93 10.03 4.47 -4.95
C LEU A 93 10.67 3.84 -3.70
N LYS A 94 11.64 4.53 -3.09
CA LYS A 94 12.24 4.12 -1.82
C LYS A 94 11.32 4.42 -0.63
N PHE A 95 10.63 5.56 -0.66
CA PHE A 95 9.74 5.99 0.43
C PHE A 95 8.43 5.19 0.46
N SER A 96 7.89 4.89 -0.72
CA SER A 96 6.60 4.23 -0.90
C SER A 96 6.75 2.73 -1.07
N SER A 97 6.34 1.97 -0.07
CA SER A 97 6.33 0.51 -0.14
C SER A 97 5.21 -0.04 -1.04
N ILE A 98 4.18 0.76 -1.28
CA ILE A 98 2.97 0.38 -2.02
C ILE A 98 2.47 1.61 -2.79
N TYR A 99 2.48 1.51 -4.11
CA TYR A 99 2.17 2.62 -4.99
C TYR A 99 1.54 2.13 -6.28
N ARG A 100 0.85 3.04 -6.96
CA ARG A 100 0.44 2.92 -8.35
C ARG A 100 0.96 4.13 -9.13
N TRP A 101 1.02 4.00 -10.44
CA TRP A 101 1.29 5.14 -11.31
C TRP A 101 0.25 5.26 -12.40
N GLN A 102 0.02 6.49 -12.83
CA GLN A 102 -0.83 6.81 -13.97
C GLN A 102 -0.01 7.57 -14.98
N ILE A 103 -0.22 7.26 -16.25
CA ILE A 103 0.44 7.93 -17.38
C ILE A 103 -0.67 8.57 -18.19
N ARG A 104 -0.55 9.88 -18.43
CA ARG A 104 -1.48 10.64 -19.27
C ARG A 104 -0.68 11.42 -20.31
N LYS A 105 -1.04 11.26 -21.58
CA LYS A 105 -0.55 12.14 -22.64
C LYS A 105 -1.33 13.44 -22.61
N LEU A 106 -0.63 14.56 -22.71
CA LEU A 106 -1.19 15.90 -22.74
C LEU A 106 -1.20 16.43 -24.19
N ASP A 107 -2.02 17.44 -24.44
CA ASP A 107 -2.27 17.99 -25.79
C ASP A 107 -1.04 18.70 -26.37
N ASP A 108 -0.11 19.14 -25.51
CA ASP A 108 1.15 19.79 -25.84
C ASP A 108 2.30 18.81 -26.15
N GLN A 109 1.97 17.54 -26.44
CA GLN A 109 2.91 16.44 -26.66
C GLN A 109 3.75 16.05 -25.44
N THR A 110 3.44 16.56 -24.24
CA THR A 110 4.09 16.12 -23.01
C THR A 110 3.39 14.90 -22.41
N THR A 111 4.07 14.20 -21.50
CA THR A 111 3.51 13.04 -20.79
C THR A 111 3.56 13.31 -19.29
N GLU A 112 2.41 13.36 -18.65
CA GLU A 112 2.27 13.43 -17.19
C GLU A 112 2.38 12.01 -16.61
N ILE A 113 3.23 11.87 -15.59
CA ILE A 113 3.34 10.64 -14.80
C ILE A 113 3.00 10.98 -13.36
N ARG A 114 1.89 10.41 -12.88
CA ARG A 114 1.42 10.60 -11.51
C ARG A 114 1.76 9.37 -10.68
N LEU A 115 2.52 9.58 -9.62
CA LEU A 115 2.88 8.55 -8.65
C LEU A 115 1.99 8.70 -7.41
N ILE A 116 1.25 7.64 -7.08
CA ILE A 116 0.24 7.64 -6.02
C ILE A 116 0.63 6.59 -4.99
N ASP A 117 0.81 7.01 -3.74
CA ASP A 117 1.13 6.14 -2.61
C ASP A 117 -0.16 5.65 -2.00
N LEU A 118 -0.32 4.33 -1.99
CA LEU A 118 -1.59 3.73 -1.61
C LEU A 118 -1.84 3.79 -0.09
N ARG A 119 -0.84 4.10 0.74
CA ARG A 119 -0.93 4.17 2.21
C ARG A 119 -1.69 5.38 2.72
N TYR A 120 -1.85 6.39 1.88
CA TYR A 120 -2.47 7.68 2.22
C TYR A 120 -3.91 7.81 1.74
N LEU A 121 -4.57 6.70 1.40
CA LEU A 121 -6.00 6.69 1.11
C LEU A 121 -6.79 7.28 2.29
N ASN A 122 -7.47 8.40 2.10
CA ASN A 122 -8.25 9.06 3.14
C ASN A 122 -9.63 9.45 2.59
N LYS A 123 -10.70 9.06 3.30
CA LYS A 123 -12.08 9.32 2.89
C LYS A 123 -12.40 8.96 1.42
N GLY A 124 -11.80 7.89 0.89
CA GLY A 124 -12.01 7.44 -0.49
C GLY A 124 -11.18 8.16 -1.55
N HIS A 125 -10.31 9.10 -1.16
CA HIS A 125 -9.44 9.82 -2.08
C HIS A 125 -7.96 9.68 -1.67
N TYR A 126 -7.08 9.65 -2.67
CA TYR A 126 -5.64 9.80 -2.47
C TYR A 126 -5.31 11.29 -2.45
N SER A 127 -4.53 11.72 -1.47
CA SER A 127 -4.17 13.15 -1.32
C SER A 127 -3.27 13.69 -2.45
N PHE A 128 -2.82 12.82 -3.36
CA PHE A 128 -1.96 13.11 -4.50
C PHE A 128 -2.20 12.10 -5.61
#